data_AF-A0A382RET8-F1
#
_entry.id   AF-A0A382RET8-F1
#
_cell.length_a   1.000
_cell.length_b   1.000
_cell.length_c   1.000
_cell.angle_alpha   90.00
_cell.angle_beta   90.00
_cell.angle_gamma   90.00
#
_symmetry.space_group_name_H-M   'P 1'
#
loop_
_entity.id
_entity.type
_entity.pdbx_description
1 polymer ?
#
loop_
_entity_poly.entity_id
_entity_poly.type
_entity_poly.pdbx_seq_one_letter_code
_entity_poly.pdbx_strand_id
1 'polypeptide(L)'
;VTTIYFTKMVADWFDGKELATAMAVLVMSWPFGIAMGQVGHVWLAALFDWRMAFVAASIYCGLGALGVFSVYRTPEYAKDHAHPPQWGLPGNELTLTLLASVVWALFNAGYIVFLSFGASVLIDGGYGPTGAAAIISLASWVMLFSGAMCGQISDRLKKPDAILYCCLAGGIASLLLLPWTQFAVGLSLLFGLIGMAPAGVIMALTTQAMAPRRRAFGIGVFFSSYFLITTPAPGIAGWLFDTTGIAYWPIVFAAALFLFTGIANAVFRYVQARLPKPTNASLVKKDT
;
A
#
# COMPACT_ATOMS: atom_id res chain seq x y z
N VAL A 1 5.53 8.39 -11.01
CA VAL A 1 5.86 9.83 -11.12
C VAL A 1 4.78 10.69 -10.48
N THR A 2 3.51 10.57 -10.88
CA THR A 2 2.39 11.39 -10.36
C THR A 2 2.19 11.31 -8.84
N THR A 3 2.31 10.12 -8.25
CA THR A 3 2.17 9.92 -6.79
C THR A 3 3.19 10.72 -5.98
N ILE A 4 4.43 10.87 -6.50
CA ILE A 4 5.50 11.63 -5.83
C ILE A 4 5.16 13.12 -5.86
N TYR A 5 4.65 13.63 -7.00
CA TYR A 5 4.21 15.01 -7.12
C TYR A 5 3.01 15.32 -6.23
N PHE A 6 1.98 14.46 -6.21
CA PHE A 6 0.83 14.68 -5.32
C PHE A 6 1.20 14.63 -3.85
N THR A 7 2.07 13.69 -3.46
CA THR A 7 2.61 13.62 -2.10
C THR A 7 3.31 14.91 -1.72
N LYS A 8 4.13 15.46 -2.63
CA LYS A 8 4.78 16.76 -2.42
C LYS A 8 3.77 17.91 -2.33
N MET A 9 2.81 18.00 -3.25
CA MET A 9 1.80 19.06 -3.25
C MET A 9 0.99 19.07 -1.95
N VAL A 10 0.63 17.90 -1.43
CA VAL A 10 -0.03 17.78 -0.12
C VAL A 10 0.91 18.18 1.00
N ALA A 11 2.17 17.74 0.97
CA ALA A 11 3.15 18.12 1.98
C ALA A 11 3.37 19.65 2.04
N ASP A 12 3.49 20.31 0.89
CA ASP A 12 3.74 21.75 0.80
C ASP A 12 2.54 22.59 1.32
N TRP A 13 1.30 22.10 1.15
CA TRP A 13 0.08 22.77 1.63
C TRP A 13 -0.20 22.57 3.13
N PHE A 14 0.20 21.42 3.66
CA PHE A 14 -0.13 20.99 5.03
C PHE A 14 1.10 20.95 5.95
N ASP A 15 2.22 21.53 5.53
CA ASP A 15 3.40 21.65 6.40
C ASP A 15 3.04 22.41 7.69
N GLY A 16 3.35 21.82 8.83
CA GLY A 16 2.97 22.34 10.16
C GLY A 16 1.48 22.28 10.52
N LYS A 17 0.57 21.79 9.66
CA LYS A 17 -0.89 21.70 9.92
C LYS A 17 -1.49 20.39 9.43
N GLU A 18 -1.94 19.51 10.33
CA GLU A 18 -2.68 18.27 10.03
C GLU A 18 -2.14 17.41 8.85
N LEU A 19 -0.83 17.47 8.58
CA LEU A 19 -0.17 16.77 7.47
C LEU A 19 -0.50 15.27 7.42
N ALA A 20 -0.58 14.63 8.58
CA ALA A 20 -0.92 13.22 8.70
C ALA A 20 -2.32 12.92 8.14
N THR A 21 -3.31 13.78 8.42
CA THR A 21 -4.69 13.64 7.92
C THR A 21 -4.74 13.82 6.41
N ALA A 22 -4.08 14.85 5.88
CA ALA A 22 -4.06 15.12 4.45
C ALA A 22 -3.37 14.00 3.66
N MET A 23 -2.26 13.47 4.18
CA MET A 23 -1.58 12.30 3.61
C MET A 23 -2.42 11.03 3.69
N ALA A 24 -3.16 10.81 4.78
CA ALA A 24 -4.08 9.68 4.89
C ALA A 24 -5.18 9.74 3.84
N VAL A 25 -5.78 10.91 3.59
CA VAL A 25 -6.79 11.12 2.54
C VAL A 25 -6.19 10.82 1.15
N LEU A 26 -4.99 11.33 0.87
CA LEU A 26 -4.29 11.04 -0.39
C LEU A 26 -4.07 9.54 -0.58
N VAL A 27 -3.60 8.83 0.44
CA VAL A 27 -3.35 7.38 0.37
C VAL A 27 -4.66 6.59 0.22
N MET A 28 -5.74 7.00 0.89
CA MET A 28 -7.06 6.36 0.78
C MET A 28 -7.73 6.54 -0.58
N SER A 29 -7.32 7.54 -1.38
CA SER A 29 -7.83 7.71 -2.74
C SER A 29 -7.47 6.53 -3.67
N TRP A 30 -6.35 5.85 -3.41
CA TRP A 30 -5.89 4.70 -4.20
C TRP A 30 -6.83 3.48 -4.13
N PRO A 31 -7.15 2.94 -2.93
CA PRO A 31 -8.07 1.81 -2.84
C PRO A 31 -9.50 2.13 -3.24
N PHE A 32 -9.94 3.38 -3.10
CA PHE A 32 -11.22 3.83 -3.65
C PHE A 32 -11.25 3.72 -5.18
N GLY A 33 -10.18 4.15 -5.85
CA GLY A 33 -10.02 3.99 -7.30
C GLY A 33 -10.00 2.53 -7.74
N ILE A 34 -9.30 1.65 -7.00
CA ILE A 34 -9.30 0.19 -7.26
C ILE A 34 -10.71 -0.37 -7.15
N ALA A 35 -11.42 -0.06 -6.07
CA ALA A 35 -12.74 -0.60 -5.80
C ALA A 35 -13.76 -0.18 -6.88
N MET A 36 -13.75 1.09 -7.30
CA MET A 36 -14.55 1.56 -8.42
C MET A 36 -14.15 0.91 -9.75
N GLY A 37 -12.84 0.78 -10.01
CA GLY A 37 -12.34 0.19 -11.26
C GLY A 37 -12.71 -1.28 -11.41
N GLN A 38 -12.60 -2.09 -10.35
CA GLN A 38 -12.92 -3.52 -10.38
C GLN A 38 -14.37 -3.80 -10.73
N VAL A 39 -15.31 -2.97 -10.26
CA VAL A 39 -16.73 -3.14 -10.58
C VAL A 39 -17.06 -2.46 -11.90
N GLY A 40 -16.68 -1.18 -12.04
CA GLY A 40 -17.06 -0.35 -13.18
C GLY A 40 -16.44 -0.80 -14.50
N HIS A 41 -15.14 -1.12 -14.52
CA HIS A 41 -14.48 -1.54 -15.76
C HIS A 41 -14.91 -2.93 -16.22
N VAL A 42 -15.14 -3.87 -15.28
CA VAL A 42 -15.62 -5.21 -15.63
C VAL A 42 -17.05 -5.14 -16.18
N TRP A 43 -17.91 -4.31 -15.59
CA TRP A 43 -19.26 -4.08 -16.09
C TRP A 43 -19.28 -3.43 -17.47
N LEU A 44 -18.46 -2.38 -17.69
CA LEU A 44 -18.32 -1.73 -18.99
C LEU A 44 -17.79 -2.70 -20.05
N ALA A 45 -16.79 -3.51 -19.71
CA ALA A 45 -16.23 -4.51 -20.62
C ALA A 45 -17.26 -5.58 -21.02
N ALA A 46 -18.12 -6.00 -20.09
CA ALA A 46 -19.17 -6.99 -20.36
C ALA A 46 -20.28 -6.46 -21.27
N LEU A 47 -20.61 -5.16 -21.21
CA LEU A 47 -21.71 -4.58 -21.99
C LEU A 47 -21.28 -3.99 -23.34
N PHE A 48 -20.09 -3.38 -23.40
CA PHE A 48 -19.70 -2.51 -24.52
C PHE A 48 -18.35 -2.83 -25.14
N ASP A 49 -17.61 -3.84 -24.65
CA ASP A 49 -16.22 -4.22 -25.01
C ASP A 49 -15.13 -3.65 -24.07
N TRP A 50 -13.99 -4.35 -23.97
CA TRP A 50 -12.86 -4.04 -23.09
C TRP A 50 -12.28 -2.64 -23.31
N ARG A 51 -12.44 -2.12 -24.54
CA ARG A 51 -11.96 -0.77 -24.94
C ARG A 51 -12.65 0.33 -24.13
N MET A 52 -13.90 0.16 -23.73
CA MET A 52 -14.63 1.16 -22.95
C MET A 52 -14.07 1.34 -21.55
N ALA A 53 -13.48 0.30 -20.95
CA ALA A 53 -12.77 0.44 -19.68
C ALA A 53 -11.57 1.40 -19.81
N PHE A 54 -10.81 1.31 -20.91
CA PHE A 54 -9.68 2.21 -21.18
C PHE A 54 -10.12 3.64 -21.46
N VAL A 55 -11.25 3.83 -22.16
CA VAL A 55 -11.83 5.15 -22.39
C VAL A 55 -12.27 5.78 -21.07
N ALA A 56 -13.00 5.04 -20.22
CA ALA A 56 -13.42 5.51 -18.92
C ALA A 56 -12.23 5.92 -18.04
N ALA A 57 -11.21 5.05 -17.93
CA ALA A 57 -9.98 5.36 -17.20
C ALA A 57 -9.28 6.62 -17.74
N SER A 58 -9.24 6.81 -19.06
CA SER A 58 -8.64 8.00 -19.68
C SER A 58 -9.42 9.28 -19.35
N ILE A 59 -10.75 9.20 -19.32
CA ILE A 59 -11.61 10.33 -18.92
C ILE A 59 -11.32 10.71 -17.46
N TYR A 60 -11.26 9.73 -16.53
CA TYR A 60 -10.93 10.02 -15.13
C TYR A 60 -9.56 10.67 -14.97
N CYS A 61 -8.54 10.16 -15.67
CA CYS A 61 -7.21 10.77 -15.69
C CYS A 61 -7.23 12.19 -16.27
N GLY A 62 -7.98 12.41 -17.35
CA GLY A 62 -8.16 13.73 -17.95
C GLY A 62 -8.85 14.72 -17.03
N LEU A 63 -9.93 14.31 -16.35
CA LEU A 63 -10.63 15.12 -15.34
C LEU A 63 -9.72 15.45 -14.15
N GLY A 64 -8.91 14.48 -13.68
CA GLY A 64 -7.92 14.71 -12.64
C GLY A 64 -6.85 15.74 -13.06
N ALA A 65 -6.33 15.61 -14.29
CA ALA A 65 -5.36 16.55 -14.84
C ALA A 65 -5.96 17.96 -15.00
N LEU A 66 -7.20 18.07 -15.50
CA LEU A 66 -7.92 19.34 -15.62
C LEU A 66 -8.21 19.96 -14.26
N GLY A 67 -8.59 19.16 -13.26
CA GLY A 67 -8.83 19.62 -11.89
C GLY A 67 -7.56 20.20 -11.27
N VAL A 68 -6.43 19.52 -11.42
CA VAL A 68 -5.13 20.05 -10.98
C VAL A 68 -4.78 21.31 -11.77
N PHE A 69 -4.90 21.31 -13.10
CA PHE A 69 -4.54 22.46 -13.93
C PHE A 69 -5.37 23.71 -13.61
N SER A 70 -6.66 23.56 -13.31
CA SER A 70 -7.58 24.68 -13.09
C SER A 70 -7.62 25.16 -11.63
N VAL A 71 -7.49 24.25 -10.66
CA VAL A 71 -7.70 24.56 -9.24
C VAL A 71 -6.39 24.66 -8.47
N TYR A 72 -5.35 23.92 -8.85
CA TYR A 72 -4.12 23.88 -8.07
C TYR A 72 -3.40 25.23 -8.10
N ARG A 73 -3.09 25.73 -6.91
CA ARG A 73 -2.20 26.87 -6.69
C ARG A 73 -1.11 26.46 -5.71
N THR A 74 0.12 26.87 -5.98
CA THR A 74 1.23 26.66 -5.06
C THR A 74 1.05 27.58 -3.85
N PRO A 75 1.09 27.07 -2.61
CA PRO A 75 0.90 27.90 -1.41
C PRO A 75 2.04 28.92 -1.28
N GLU A 76 1.72 30.17 -0.94
CA GLU A 76 2.71 31.26 -0.85
C GLU A 76 3.81 30.98 0.19
N TYR A 77 3.45 30.35 1.31
CA TYR A 77 4.39 29.96 2.36
C TYR A 77 5.47 28.96 1.89
N ALA A 78 5.12 28.04 0.99
CA ALA A 78 6.07 27.07 0.43
C ALA A 78 7.11 27.71 -0.50
N LYS A 79 6.88 28.95 -0.98
CA LYS A 79 7.87 29.71 -1.75
C LYS A 79 8.96 30.30 -0.86
N ASP A 80 8.63 30.68 0.38
CA ASP A 80 9.54 31.33 1.33
C ASP A 80 10.28 30.34 2.26
N HIS A 81 9.69 29.18 2.55
CA HIS A 81 10.21 28.22 3.52
C HIS A 81 10.81 26.96 2.86
N ALA A 82 11.46 27.14 1.71
CA ALA A 82 12.26 26.08 1.11
C ALA A 82 13.50 25.82 1.98
N HIS A 83 13.36 24.97 2.99
CA HIS A 83 14.51 24.45 3.71
C HIS A 83 15.44 23.77 2.71
N PRO A 84 16.77 24.03 2.77
CA PRO A 84 17.69 23.37 1.88
C PRO A 84 17.56 21.85 2.09
N PRO A 85 17.33 21.07 1.01
CA PRO A 85 17.22 19.64 1.13
C PRO A 85 18.48 19.11 1.81
N GLN A 86 18.34 18.36 2.90
CA GLN A 86 19.45 17.60 3.43
C GLN A 86 19.55 16.31 2.61
N TRP A 87 20.64 16.20 1.87
CA TRP A 87 20.92 15.04 1.03
C TRP A 87 21.53 13.95 1.89
N GLY A 88 21.00 12.74 1.72
CA GLY A 88 21.51 11.55 2.40
C GLY A 88 20.85 11.26 3.75
N LEU A 89 20.82 9.97 4.07
CA LEU A 89 20.40 9.44 5.37
C LEU A 89 21.65 8.90 6.09
N PRO A 90 21.79 9.11 7.41
CA PRO A 90 22.72 8.34 8.21
C PRO A 90 22.50 6.83 7.98
N GLY A 91 23.56 6.03 8.01
CA GLY A 91 23.47 4.59 7.74
C GLY A 91 22.36 3.88 8.51
N ASN A 92 22.17 4.25 9.78
CA ASN A 92 21.11 3.70 10.64
C ASN A 92 19.70 4.03 10.14
N GLU A 93 19.47 5.29 9.75
CA GLU A 93 18.17 5.72 9.20
C GLU A 93 17.93 5.08 7.83
N LEU A 94 18.97 4.94 7.00
CA LEU A 94 18.89 4.25 5.72
C LEU A 94 18.50 2.78 5.89
N THR A 95 19.16 2.05 6.79
CA THR A 95 18.84 0.65 7.06
C THR A 95 17.40 0.48 7.57
N LEU A 96 16.97 1.30 8.54
CA LEU A 96 15.58 1.26 9.03
C LEU A 96 14.58 1.62 7.93
N THR A 97 14.90 2.60 7.08
CA THR A 97 14.07 2.99 5.94
C THR A 97 13.87 1.84 4.97
N LEU A 98 14.97 1.16 4.60
CA LEU A 98 14.94 0.04 3.67
C LEU A 98 14.20 -1.17 4.27
N LEU A 99 14.34 -1.42 5.57
CA LEU A 99 13.57 -2.47 6.23
C LEU A 99 12.08 -2.12 6.27
N ALA A 100 11.73 -0.88 6.59
CA ALA A 100 10.34 -0.42 6.56
C ALA A 100 9.74 -0.50 5.14
N SER A 101 10.52 -0.17 4.10
CA SER A 101 10.06 -0.29 2.70
C SER A 101 9.86 -1.73 2.29
N VAL A 102 10.72 -2.66 2.75
CA VAL A 102 10.53 -4.10 2.52
C VAL A 102 9.22 -4.59 3.14
N VAL A 103 8.91 -4.22 4.39
CA VAL A 103 7.64 -4.59 5.05
C VAL A 103 6.46 -4.07 4.23
N TRP A 104 6.48 -2.79 3.85
CA TRP A 104 5.40 -2.19 3.06
C TRP A 104 5.26 -2.80 1.65
N ALA A 105 6.38 -3.11 1.01
CA ALA A 105 6.42 -3.68 -0.33
C ALA A 105 5.89 -5.10 -0.37
N LEU A 106 6.32 -5.96 0.54
CA LEU A 106 5.84 -7.34 0.61
C LEU A 106 4.34 -7.40 0.88
N PHE A 107 3.85 -6.54 1.77
CA PHE A 107 2.43 -6.42 2.09
C PHE A 107 1.59 -6.01 0.88
N ASN A 108 2.00 -4.94 0.18
CA ASN A 108 1.31 -4.47 -1.02
C ASN A 108 1.45 -5.43 -2.19
N ALA A 109 2.60 -6.08 -2.35
CA ALA A 109 2.81 -7.09 -3.37
C ALA A 109 1.81 -8.26 -3.20
N GLY A 110 1.64 -8.75 -1.97
CA GLY A 110 0.63 -9.77 -1.68
C GLY A 110 -0.79 -9.31 -2.00
N TYR A 111 -1.12 -8.06 -1.64
CA TYR A 111 -2.41 -7.46 -1.96
C TYR A 111 -2.66 -7.36 -3.47
N ILE A 112 -1.67 -6.88 -4.24
CA ILE A 112 -1.77 -6.76 -5.71
C ILE A 112 -1.97 -8.14 -6.34
N VAL A 113 -1.21 -9.15 -5.91
CA VAL A 113 -1.36 -10.52 -6.43
C VAL A 113 -2.75 -11.07 -6.12
N PHE A 114 -3.29 -10.82 -4.93
CA PHE A 114 -4.67 -11.17 -4.60
C PHE A 114 -5.68 -10.48 -5.53
N LEU A 115 -5.54 -9.17 -5.80
CA LEU A 115 -6.43 -8.48 -6.71
C LEU A 115 -6.34 -9.00 -8.15
N SER A 116 -5.15 -9.42 -8.58
CA SER A 116 -4.90 -9.94 -9.93
C SER A 116 -5.47 -11.34 -10.16
N PHE A 117 -5.34 -12.26 -9.18
CA PHE A 117 -5.68 -13.67 -9.37
C PHE A 117 -6.86 -14.15 -8.52
N GLY A 118 -7.32 -13.36 -7.54
CA GLY A 118 -8.42 -13.74 -6.66
C GLY A 118 -9.72 -13.98 -7.42
N ALA A 119 -10.01 -13.17 -8.44
CA ALA A 119 -11.19 -13.35 -9.27
C ALA A 119 -11.10 -14.65 -10.10
N SER A 120 -9.91 -14.97 -10.62
CA SER A 120 -9.66 -16.20 -11.37
C SER A 120 -9.91 -17.45 -10.52
N VAL A 121 -9.49 -17.46 -9.25
CA VAL A 121 -9.79 -18.58 -8.32
C VAL A 121 -11.29 -18.81 -8.15
N LEU A 122 -12.09 -17.73 -8.10
CA LEU A 122 -13.54 -17.85 -8.01
C LEU A 122 -14.17 -18.34 -9.31
N ILE A 123 -13.65 -17.90 -10.45
CA ILE A 123 -14.08 -18.36 -11.77
C ILE A 123 -13.79 -19.86 -11.93
N ASP A 124 -12.60 -20.32 -11.53
CA ASP A 124 -12.24 -21.75 -11.51
C ASP A 124 -13.19 -22.56 -10.61
N GLY A 125 -13.69 -21.94 -9.53
CA GLY A 125 -14.70 -22.51 -8.65
C GLY A 125 -16.15 -22.37 -9.11
N GLY A 126 -16.40 -21.96 -10.36
CA GLY A 126 -17.72 -21.95 -11.00
C GLY A 126 -18.47 -20.61 -10.94
N TYR A 127 -17.85 -19.52 -10.47
CA TYR A 127 -18.48 -18.20 -10.45
C TYR A 127 -18.44 -17.54 -11.84
N GLY A 128 -19.48 -16.77 -12.16
CA GLY A 128 -19.45 -15.89 -13.32
C GLY A 128 -18.39 -14.78 -13.16
N PRO A 129 -17.75 -14.30 -14.24
CA PRO A 129 -16.67 -13.30 -14.18
C PRO A 129 -17.07 -12.01 -13.45
N THR A 130 -18.29 -11.53 -13.66
CA THR A 130 -18.84 -10.33 -13.01
C THR A 130 -19.04 -10.55 -11.50
N GLY A 131 -19.56 -11.71 -11.10
CA GLY A 131 -19.75 -12.07 -9.69
C GLY A 131 -18.42 -12.23 -8.96
N ALA A 132 -17.44 -12.89 -9.58
CA ALA A 132 -16.10 -13.04 -9.04
C ALA A 132 -15.42 -11.68 -8.81
N ALA A 133 -15.46 -10.78 -9.80
CA ALA A 133 -14.91 -9.43 -9.66
C ALA A 133 -15.61 -8.61 -8.57
N ALA A 134 -16.94 -8.73 -8.45
CA ALA A 134 -17.71 -8.05 -7.40
C ALA A 134 -17.35 -8.56 -6.00
N ILE A 135 -17.14 -9.86 -5.82
CA ILE A 135 -16.75 -10.43 -4.53
C ILE A 135 -15.36 -9.97 -4.12
N ILE A 136 -14.39 -9.99 -5.05
CA ILE A 136 -13.03 -9.52 -4.76
C ILE A 136 -13.00 -8.01 -4.48
N SER A 137 -13.83 -7.21 -5.15
CA SER A 137 -13.88 -5.76 -4.91
C SER A 137 -14.42 -5.39 -3.52
N LEU A 138 -15.23 -6.25 -2.88
CA LEU A 138 -15.65 -6.06 -1.49
C LEU A 138 -14.45 -5.93 -0.54
N ALA A 139 -13.35 -6.65 -0.80
CA ALA A 139 -12.15 -6.53 0.01
C ALA A 139 -11.57 -5.10 -0.06
N SER A 140 -11.52 -4.51 -1.26
CA SER A 140 -11.04 -3.14 -1.51
C SER A 140 -11.92 -2.09 -0.82
N TRP A 141 -13.25 -2.25 -0.92
CA TRP A 141 -14.22 -1.34 -0.28
C TRP A 141 -14.10 -1.35 1.24
N VAL A 142 -13.97 -2.53 1.82
CA VAL A 142 -13.95 -2.67 3.27
C VAL A 142 -12.60 -2.29 3.87
N MET A 143 -11.52 -2.46 3.11
CA MET A 143 -10.19 -1.98 3.48
C MET A 143 -10.16 -0.46 3.75
N LEU A 144 -10.96 0.35 3.02
CA LEU A 144 -11.05 1.80 3.24
C LEU A 144 -11.42 2.14 4.69
N PHE A 145 -12.38 1.42 5.25
CA PHE A 145 -12.84 1.61 6.63
C PHE A 145 -11.91 0.94 7.64
N SER A 146 -11.45 -0.27 7.31
CA SER A 146 -10.59 -1.07 8.19
C SER A 146 -9.26 -0.38 8.48
N GLY A 147 -8.59 0.19 7.46
CA GLY A 147 -7.29 0.84 7.64
C GLY A 147 -7.35 2.01 8.64
N ALA A 148 -8.42 2.81 8.60
CA ALA A 148 -8.62 3.91 9.55
C ALA A 148 -8.91 3.40 10.97
N MET A 149 -9.80 2.41 11.10
CA MET A 149 -10.18 1.85 12.40
C MET A 149 -9.01 1.12 13.07
N CYS A 150 -8.23 0.35 12.31
CA CYS A 150 -7.09 -0.41 12.82
C CYS A 150 -5.99 0.49 13.36
N GLY A 151 -5.70 1.61 12.69
CA GLY A 151 -4.76 2.62 13.19
C GLY A 151 -5.19 3.14 14.57
N GLN A 152 -6.46 3.52 14.72
CA GLN A 152 -7.00 4.01 16.00
C GLN A 152 -6.98 2.94 17.11
N ILE A 153 -7.32 1.70 16.77
CA ILE A 153 -7.30 0.57 17.71
C ILE A 153 -5.86 0.27 18.16
N SER A 154 -4.91 0.32 17.23
CA SER A 154 -3.48 0.15 17.51
C SER A 154 -2.94 1.19 18.47
N ASP A 155 -3.29 2.45 18.27
CA ASP A 155 -2.88 3.54 19.14
C ASP A 155 -3.48 3.42 20.54
N ARG A 156 -4.73 2.96 20.66
CA ARG A 156 -5.39 2.74 21.95
C ARG A 156 -4.82 1.55 22.73
N LEU A 157 -4.52 0.44 22.03
CA LEU A 157 -4.03 -0.79 22.65
C LEU A 157 -2.53 -0.76 22.96
N LYS A 158 -1.78 0.23 22.45
CA LYS A 158 -0.33 0.38 22.62
C LYS A 158 0.49 -0.88 22.27
N LYS A 159 -0.09 -1.77 21.44
CA LYS A 159 0.49 -3.05 21.01
C LYS A 159 0.40 -3.20 19.48
N PRO A 160 1.04 -2.28 18.71
CA PRO A 160 0.93 -2.24 17.25
C PRO A 160 1.38 -3.54 16.58
N ASP A 161 2.45 -4.18 17.06
CA ASP A 161 3.00 -5.38 16.44
C ASP A 161 2.11 -6.61 16.63
N ALA A 162 1.46 -6.74 17.78
CA ALA A 162 0.53 -7.85 18.03
C ALA A 162 -0.68 -7.78 17.08
N ILE A 163 -1.21 -6.57 16.85
CA ILE A 163 -2.31 -6.34 15.92
C ILE A 163 -1.87 -6.64 14.50
N LEU A 164 -0.68 -6.19 14.10
CA LEU A 164 -0.10 -6.50 12.81
C LEU A 164 0.00 -8.01 12.58
N TYR A 165 0.51 -8.79 13.54
CA TYR A 165 0.62 -10.25 13.37
C TYR A 165 -0.74 -10.94 13.34
N CYS A 166 -1.71 -10.53 14.15
CA CYS A 166 -3.09 -11.03 14.07
C CYS A 166 -3.72 -10.74 12.72
N CYS A 167 -3.51 -9.53 12.19
CA CYS A 167 -4.00 -9.11 10.89
C CYS A 167 -3.37 -9.91 9.74
N LEU A 168 -2.05 -10.08 9.76
CA LEU A 168 -1.34 -10.90 8.78
C LEU A 168 -1.80 -12.36 8.83
N ALA A 169 -1.98 -12.93 10.03
CA ALA A 169 -2.50 -14.29 10.19
C ALA A 169 -3.91 -14.44 9.62
N GLY A 170 -4.80 -13.48 9.90
CA GLY A 170 -6.15 -13.44 9.31
C GLY A 170 -6.11 -13.31 7.79
N GLY A 171 -5.24 -12.45 7.26
CA GLY A 171 -5.05 -12.29 5.81
C GLY A 171 -4.54 -13.56 5.13
N ILE A 172 -3.52 -14.20 5.70
CA ILE A 172 -2.96 -15.48 5.21
C ILE A 172 -4.04 -16.57 5.23
N ALA A 173 -4.79 -16.69 6.33
CA ALA A 173 -5.89 -17.65 6.41
C ALA A 173 -6.95 -17.38 5.33
N SER A 174 -7.37 -16.12 5.14
CA SER A 174 -8.33 -15.77 4.09
C SER A 174 -7.86 -16.18 2.69
N LEU A 175 -6.58 -15.96 2.39
CA LEU A 175 -5.99 -16.30 1.09
C LEU A 175 -5.91 -17.83 0.89
N LEU A 176 -5.42 -18.56 1.88
CA LEU A 176 -5.26 -20.01 1.77
C LEU A 176 -6.59 -20.76 1.69
N LEU A 177 -7.64 -20.22 2.32
CA LEU A 177 -8.98 -20.80 2.32
C LEU A 177 -9.84 -20.33 1.13
N LEU A 178 -9.36 -19.39 0.32
CA LEU A 178 -10.09 -18.84 -0.83
C LEU A 178 -10.62 -19.89 -1.84
N PRO A 179 -9.96 -21.06 -2.07
CA PRO A 179 -10.50 -22.12 -2.92
C PRO A 179 -11.84 -22.68 -2.44
N TRP A 180 -12.19 -22.52 -1.16
CA TRP A 180 -13.53 -22.86 -0.66
C TRP A 180 -14.51 -21.77 -1.01
N THR A 181 -14.88 -21.74 -2.30
CA THR A 181 -15.65 -20.66 -2.91
C THR A 181 -17.02 -20.43 -2.27
N GLN A 182 -17.60 -21.43 -1.61
CA GLN A 182 -18.79 -21.31 -0.76
C GLN A 182 -18.67 -20.22 0.33
N PHE A 183 -17.46 -19.91 0.79
CA PHE A 183 -17.17 -18.85 1.77
C PHE A 183 -16.52 -17.62 1.13
N ALA A 184 -16.45 -17.51 -0.20
CA ALA A 184 -15.73 -16.46 -0.91
C ALA A 184 -16.04 -15.05 -0.42
N VAL A 185 -17.33 -14.73 -0.25
CA VAL A 185 -17.77 -13.42 0.27
C VAL A 185 -17.20 -13.17 1.67
N GLY A 186 -17.33 -14.14 2.58
CA GLY A 186 -16.81 -14.04 3.94
C GLY A 186 -15.29 -13.90 3.98
N LEU A 187 -14.57 -14.65 3.14
CA LEU A 187 -13.11 -14.63 3.07
C LEU A 187 -12.58 -13.32 2.46
N SER A 188 -13.22 -12.79 1.41
CA SER A 188 -12.89 -11.47 0.84
C SER A 188 -13.16 -10.34 1.83
N LEU A 189 -14.29 -10.40 2.56
CA LEU A 189 -14.58 -9.45 3.64
C LEU A 189 -13.55 -9.55 4.77
N LEU A 190 -13.22 -10.76 5.21
CA LEU A 190 -12.21 -11.01 6.25
C LEU A 190 -10.83 -10.50 5.82
N PHE A 191 -10.46 -10.72 4.56
CA PHE A 191 -9.20 -10.22 4.00
C PHE A 191 -9.15 -8.69 3.97
N GLY A 192 -10.22 -8.03 3.52
CA GLY A 192 -10.31 -6.57 3.54
C GLY A 192 -10.36 -5.97 4.95
N LEU A 193 -11.12 -6.59 5.85
CA LEU A 193 -11.32 -6.14 7.24
C LEU A 193 -10.10 -6.37 8.13
N ILE A 194 -9.44 -7.51 7.99
CA ILE A 194 -8.41 -7.94 8.94
C ILE A 194 -7.05 -7.99 8.24
N GLY A 195 -6.98 -8.62 7.07
CA GLY A 195 -5.74 -8.76 6.30
C GLY A 195 -5.11 -7.41 5.94
N MET A 196 -5.93 -6.48 5.46
CA MET A 196 -5.46 -5.17 4.99
C MET A 196 -5.50 -4.04 6.04
N ALA A 197 -6.08 -4.31 7.20
CA ALA A 197 -6.15 -3.40 8.34
C ALA A 197 -4.80 -2.79 8.78
N PRO A 198 -3.68 -3.55 8.86
CA PRO A 198 -2.44 -3.07 9.47
C PRO A 198 -1.64 -2.14 8.56
N ALA A 199 -2.18 -1.75 7.40
CA ALA A 199 -1.54 -0.81 6.48
C ALA A 199 -1.08 0.48 7.19
N GLY A 200 -1.92 1.05 8.06
CA GLY A 200 -1.56 2.24 8.84
C GLY A 200 -0.42 2.00 9.83
N VAL A 201 -0.38 0.83 10.46
CA VAL A 201 0.68 0.42 11.39
C VAL A 201 2.02 0.27 10.67
N ILE A 202 2.02 -0.34 9.48
CA ILE A 202 3.21 -0.48 8.64
C ILE A 202 3.71 0.90 8.18
N MET A 203 2.79 1.78 7.74
CA MET A 203 3.15 3.14 7.35
C MET A 203 3.74 3.94 8.51
N ALA A 204 3.34 3.69 9.75
CA ALA A 204 3.96 4.31 10.92
C ALA A 204 5.42 3.87 11.15
N LEU A 205 5.89 2.75 10.60
CA LEU A 205 7.31 2.37 10.65
C LEU A 205 8.19 3.37 9.90
N THR A 206 7.67 3.94 8.81
CA THR A 206 8.39 4.93 7.99
C THR A 206 8.71 6.20 8.78
N THR A 207 7.77 6.66 9.60
CA THR A 207 7.94 7.86 10.43
C THR A 207 8.84 7.63 11.63
N GLN A 208 8.96 6.37 12.08
CA GLN A 208 9.89 5.92 13.12
C GLN A 208 11.32 5.70 12.61
N ALA A 209 11.50 5.41 11.33
CA ALA A 209 12.79 5.12 10.72
C ALA A 209 13.66 6.38 10.50
N MET A 210 13.06 7.57 10.45
CA MET A 210 13.72 8.82 10.05
C MET A 210 13.38 10.00 10.95
N ALA A 211 14.37 10.87 11.18
CA ALA A 211 14.15 12.15 11.86
C ALA A 211 13.27 13.09 11.00
N PRO A 212 12.40 13.93 11.61
CA PRO A 212 11.48 14.81 10.89
C PRO A 212 12.14 15.65 9.79
N ARG A 213 13.35 16.16 10.06
CA ARG A 213 14.11 17.02 9.14
C ARG A 213 14.61 16.31 7.87
N ARG A 214 14.71 14.97 7.89
CA ARG A 214 15.23 14.13 6.80
C ARG A 214 14.14 13.32 6.08
N ARG A 215 12.88 13.43 6.52
CA ARG A 215 11.75 12.64 5.99
C ARG A 215 11.52 12.84 4.50
N ALA A 216 11.70 14.06 3.97
CA ALA A 216 11.47 14.33 2.55
C ALA A 216 12.36 13.46 1.63
N PHE A 217 13.66 13.39 1.91
CA PHE A 217 14.59 12.55 1.16
C PHE A 217 14.33 11.06 1.41
N GLY A 218 14.12 10.68 2.68
CA GLY A 218 13.95 9.28 3.03
C GLY A 218 12.64 8.66 2.51
N ILE A 219 11.55 9.42 2.41
CA ILE A 219 10.31 8.97 1.75
C ILE A 219 10.58 8.64 0.27
N GLY A 220 11.46 9.40 -0.40
CA GLY A 220 11.92 9.08 -1.75
C GLY A 220 12.63 7.74 -1.81
N VAL A 221 13.59 7.49 -0.90
CA VAL A 221 14.29 6.19 -0.80
C VAL A 221 13.32 5.05 -0.51
N PHE A 222 12.38 5.27 0.41
CA PHE A 222 11.35 4.31 0.78
C PHE A 222 10.51 3.91 -0.43
N PHE A 223 9.96 4.87 -1.18
CA PHE A 223 9.14 4.56 -2.35
C PHE A 223 9.94 3.94 -3.50
N SER A 224 11.20 4.35 -3.70
CA SER A 224 12.08 3.74 -4.70
C SER A 224 12.32 2.26 -4.41
N SER A 225 12.69 1.92 -3.17
CA SER A 225 12.86 0.52 -2.74
C SER A 225 11.53 -0.25 -2.79
N TYR A 226 10.42 0.39 -2.38
CA TYR A 226 9.09 -0.18 -2.47
C TYR A 226 8.73 -0.62 -3.89
N PHE A 227 8.91 0.25 -4.89
CA PHE A 227 8.58 -0.08 -6.27
C PHE A 227 9.51 -1.17 -6.82
N LEU A 228 10.80 -1.16 -6.47
CA LEU A 228 11.74 -2.21 -6.88
C LEU A 228 11.31 -3.61 -6.40
N ILE A 229 10.79 -3.71 -5.18
CA ILE A 229 10.35 -5.00 -4.59
C ILE A 229 8.95 -5.38 -5.08
N THR A 230 8.05 -4.41 -5.24
CA THR A 230 6.65 -4.67 -5.57
C THR A 230 6.45 -4.99 -7.06
N THR A 231 7.21 -4.34 -7.96
CA THR A 231 7.11 -4.51 -9.41
C THR A 231 7.24 -5.95 -9.91
N PRO A 232 8.21 -6.77 -9.44
CA PRO A 232 8.33 -8.15 -9.92
C PRO A 232 7.21 -9.08 -9.44
N ALA A 233 6.49 -8.74 -8.37
CA ALA A 233 5.54 -9.67 -7.75
C ALA A 233 4.38 -10.11 -8.67
N PRO A 234 3.69 -9.21 -9.42
CA PRO A 234 2.68 -9.64 -10.38
C PRO A 234 3.27 -10.49 -11.52
N GLY A 235 4.49 -10.20 -11.96
CA GLY A 235 5.17 -10.99 -12.99
C GLY A 235 5.51 -12.40 -12.52
N ILE A 236 6.00 -12.54 -11.28
CA ILE A 236 6.24 -13.84 -10.64
C ILE A 236 4.92 -14.59 -10.50
N ALA A 237 3.87 -13.94 -10.00
CA ALA A 237 2.55 -14.55 -9.87
C ALA A 237 1.98 -15.03 -11.22
N GLY A 238 2.10 -14.22 -12.28
CA GLY A 238 1.73 -14.60 -13.64
C GLY A 238 2.52 -15.82 -14.14
N TRP A 239 3.84 -15.84 -13.92
CA TRP A 239 4.66 -17.00 -14.27
C TRP A 239 4.24 -18.28 -13.52
N LEU A 240 3.90 -18.18 -12.23
CA LEU A 240 3.34 -19.32 -11.48
C LEU A 240 2.01 -19.80 -12.07
N PHE A 241 1.14 -18.88 -12.49
CA PHE A 241 -0.12 -19.22 -13.13
C PHE A 241 0.10 -19.89 -14.50
N ASP A 242 0.93 -19.30 -15.35
CA ASP A 242 1.18 -19.79 -16.71
C ASP A 242 1.83 -21.18 -16.73
N THR A 243 2.65 -21.49 -15.72
CA THR A 243 3.33 -22.79 -15.60
C THR A 243 2.44 -23.88 -15.00
N THR A 244 1.54 -23.52 -14.08
CA THR A 244 0.71 -24.51 -13.36
C THR A 244 -0.69 -24.66 -13.93
N GLY A 245 -1.20 -23.63 -14.62
CA GLY A 245 -2.58 -23.52 -15.08
C GLY A 245 -3.61 -23.34 -13.94
N ILE A 246 -3.16 -23.11 -12.70
CA ILE A 246 -4.01 -23.11 -11.51
C ILE A 246 -3.91 -21.75 -10.80
N ALA A 247 -5.02 -21.01 -10.72
CA ALA A 247 -5.05 -19.66 -10.12
C ALA A 247 -4.73 -19.63 -8.61
N TYR A 248 -4.78 -20.79 -7.94
CA TYR A 248 -4.46 -20.91 -6.52
C TYR A 248 -2.97 -20.72 -6.19
N TRP A 249 -2.04 -21.12 -7.06
CA TRP A 249 -0.60 -20.96 -6.81
C TRP A 249 -0.17 -19.50 -6.64
N PRO A 250 -0.64 -18.56 -7.49
CA PRO A 250 -0.50 -17.13 -7.23
C PRO A 250 -1.01 -16.68 -5.85
N ILE A 251 -2.12 -17.24 -5.37
CA ILE A 251 -2.68 -16.91 -4.05
C ILE A 251 -1.82 -17.46 -2.91
N VAL A 252 -1.27 -18.67 -3.06
CA VAL A 252 -0.29 -19.21 -2.11
C VAL A 252 0.97 -18.34 -2.08
N PHE A 253 1.43 -17.86 -3.24
CA PHE A 253 2.53 -16.90 -3.32
C PHE A 253 2.18 -15.58 -2.60
N ALA A 254 0.95 -15.06 -2.76
CA ALA A 254 0.49 -13.89 -2.00
C ALA A 254 0.53 -14.15 -0.48
N ALA A 255 0.06 -15.32 -0.01
CA ALA A 255 0.14 -15.71 1.39
C ALA A 255 1.59 -15.76 1.91
N ALA A 256 2.53 -16.26 1.09
CA ALA A 256 3.95 -16.24 1.43
C ALA A 256 4.49 -14.81 1.57
N LEU A 257 4.10 -13.88 0.69
CA LEU A 257 4.48 -12.45 0.80
C LEU A 257 3.97 -11.82 2.11
N PHE A 258 2.74 -12.15 2.53
CA PHE A 258 2.22 -11.72 3.84
C PHE A 258 3.02 -12.32 5.01
N LEU A 259 3.44 -13.58 4.91
CA LEU A 259 4.31 -14.19 5.92
C LEU A 259 5.67 -13.48 6.00
N PHE A 260 6.30 -13.24 4.86
CA PHE A 260 7.58 -12.52 4.80
C PHE A 260 7.46 -11.07 5.26
N THR A 261 6.29 -10.43 5.10
CA THR A 261 6.00 -9.12 5.70
C THR A 261 6.15 -9.16 7.22
N GLY A 262 5.59 -10.19 7.87
CA GLY A 262 5.69 -10.38 9.32
C GLY A 262 7.13 -10.60 9.78
N ILE A 263 7.89 -11.41 9.03
CA ILE A 263 9.33 -11.65 9.28
C ILE A 263 10.12 -10.35 9.12
N ALA A 264 9.91 -9.60 8.05
CA ALA A 264 10.56 -8.32 7.81
C ALA A 264 10.25 -7.31 8.92
N ASN A 265 9.01 -7.29 9.44
CA ASN A 265 8.65 -6.44 10.58
C ASN A 265 9.40 -6.86 11.86
N ALA A 266 9.53 -8.16 12.12
CA ALA A 266 10.30 -8.65 13.26
C ALA A 266 11.78 -8.26 13.15
N VAL A 267 12.37 -8.37 11.95
CA VAL A 267 13.74 -7.91 11.67
C VAL A 267 13.87 -6.39 11.87
N PHE A 268 12.90 -5.60 11.37
CA PHE A 268 12.87 -4.16 11.58
C PHE A 268 12.90 -3.82 13.07
N ARG A 269 12.04 -4.45 13.89
CA ARG A 269 11.98 -4.22 15.35
C ARG A 269 13.27 -4.62 16.05
N TYR A 270 13.85 -5.76 15.68
CA TYR A 270 15.11 -6.23 16.23
C TYR A 270 16.27 -5.26 15.93
N VAL A 271 16.36 -4.78 14.69
CA VAL A 271 17.39 -3.81 14.27
C VAL A 271 17.13 -2.44 14.92
N GLN A 272 15.88 -2.00 15.01
CA GLN A 272 15.49 -0.75 15.67
C GLN A 272 15.86 -0.74 17.16
N ALA A 273 15.76 -1.87 17.85
CA ALA A 273 16.16 -1.99 19.25
C ALA A 273 17.69 -1.91 19.46
N ARG A 274 18.49 -2.23 18.44
CA ARG A 274 19.95 -2.26 18.50
C ARG A 274 20.62 -1.00 17.95
N LEU A 275 19.94 -0.28 17.07
CA LEU A 275 20.47 0.96 16.49
C LEU A 275 20.19 2.15 17.41
N PRO A 276 21.13 3.12 17.48
CA PRO A 276 20.88 4.42 18.11
C PRO A 276 19.62 5.07 17.52
N LYS A 277 18.77 5.62 18.39
CA LYS A 277 17.56 6.33 17.96
C LYS A 277 17.92 7.45 16.98
N PRO A 278 17.07 7.75 15.98
CA PRO A 278 17.30 8.87 15.06
C PRO A 278 17.41 10.18 15.87
N THR A 279 18.62 10.70 16.01
CA THR A 279 18.88 11.96 16.73
C THR A 279 18.77 13.13 15.74
N ASN A 280 18.20 14.26 16.17
CA ASN A 280 18.16 15.52 15.42
C ASN A 280 19.55 16.16 15.17
N ALA A 281 20.64 15.45 15.50
CA ALA A 281 22.00 15.94 15.30
C ALA A 281 22.29 16.08 13.80
N SER A 282 22.82 17.25 13.44
CA SER A 282 23.37 17.51 12.10
C SER A 282 24.44 16.48 11.78
N LEU A 283 24.55 16.12 10.49
CA LEU A 283 25.76 15.52 9.94
C LEU A 283 26.88 16.56 10.10
N VAL A 284 27.46 16.67 11.30
CA VAL A 284 28.69 17.43 11.49
C VAL A 284 29.76 16.66 10.74
N LYS A 285 30.17 17.26 9.63
CA LYS A 285 31.29 16.94 8.77
C LYS A 285 32.44 16.34 9.59
N LYS A 286 32.69 15.04 9.45
CA LYS A 286 33.97 14.42 9.83
C LYS A 286 34.88 14.52 8.61
N ASP A 287 35.48 15.69 8.43
CA ASP A 287 36.67 15.87 7.59
C ASP A 287 37.62 16.81 8.36
N THR A 288 38.46 16.19 9.19
CA THR A 288 39.79 16.67 9.61
C THR A 288 40.68 15.45 9.67
#